data_AF-A0AAV6Z5A4-F1
#
_entry.id   AF-A0AAV6Z5A4-F1
#
_cell.length_a   1.000
_cell.length_b   1.000
_cell.length_c   1.000
_cell.angle_alpha   90.00
_cell.angle_beta   90.00
_cell.angle_gamma   90.00
#
_symmetry.space_group_name_H-M   'P 1'
#
loop_
_entity.id
_entity.type
_entity.pdbx_description
1 polymer ?
#
loop_
_entity_poly.entity_id
_entity_poly.type
_entity_poly.pdbx_seq_one_letter_code
_entity_poly.pdbx_strand_id
1 'polypeptide(L)'
;MASLVRLGGALRAGSRLFSGVVKRRTGVRNAGGEVHIEPRYRQMVETTKSQHIKAELLGGFMWFWILWHFWHEPDAVFGHFPYPDPSQWTDEELGIPPEDEE
;
A
#
# COMPACT_ATOMS: atom_id res chain seq x y z
N MET A 1 -36.46 -57.84 28.38
CA MET A 1 -37.09 -57.56 27.06
C MET A 1 -37.00 -56.07 26.80
N ALA A 2 -35.85 -55.50 26.46
CA ALA A 2 -35.20 -55.44 25.14
C ALA A 2 -35.74 -54.31 24.24
N SER A 3 -35.13 -53.11 24.32
CA SER A 3 -35.11 -52.11 23.22
C SER A 3 -34.22 -50.88 23.53
N LEU A 4 -32.92 -51.07 23.79
CA LEU A 4 -31.95 -49.96 23.88
C LEU A 4 -30.71 -50.19 23.01
N VAL A 5 -30.90 -50.65 21.77
CA VAL A 5 -29.80 -50.79 20.81
C VAL A 5 -30.31 -50.41 19.42
N ARG A 6 -30.25 -49.12 19.03
CA ARG A 6 -30.31 -48.68 17.62
C ARG A 6 -30.06 -47.18 17.40
N LEU A 7 -29.09 -46.57 18.09
CA LEU A 7 -28.68 -45.18 17.82
C LEU A 7 -27.15 -45.01 17.71
N GLY A 8 -26.43 -46.03 17.21
CA GLY A 8 -24.97 -45.98 17.04
C GLY A 8 -24.47 -45.99 15.58
N GLY A 9 -25.35 -46.22 14.60
CA GLY A 9 -24.93 -46.53 13.22
C GLY A 9 -24.75 -45.31 12.30
N ALA A 10 -25.36 -44.16 12.60
CA ALA A 10 -25.46 -43.05 11.65
C ALA A 10 -24.24 -42.10 11.65
N LEU A 11 -23.37 -42.14 12.67
CA LEU A 11 -22.24 -41.20 12.78
C LEU A 11 -20.94 -41.66 12.09
N ARG A 12 -20.87 -42.89 11.55
CA ARG A 12 -19.66 -43.37 10.83
C ARG A 12 -19.72 -43.23 9.30
N ALA A 13 -20.87 -42.89 8.72
CA ALA A 13 -21.01 -42.65 7.28
C ALA A 13 -20.78 -41.19 6.88
N GLY A 14 -21.00 -40.22 7.79
CA GLY A 14 -20.82 -38.80 7.51
C GLY A 14 -19.36 -38.32 7.45
N SER A 15 -18.42 -39.01 8.13
CA SER A 15 -17.01 -38.58 8.17
C SER A 15 -16.23 -38.90 6.89
N ARG A 16 -16.71 -39.81 6.05
CA ARG A 16 -16.04 -40.18 4.78
C ARG A 16 -16.29 -39.18 3.65
N LEU A 17 -17.32 -38.33 3.77
CA LEU A 17 -17.55 -37.25 2.81
C LEU A 17 -16.67 -36.03 3.10
N PHE A 18 -16.18 -35.86 4.33
CA PHE A 18 -15.27 -34.76 4.69
C PHE A 18 -13.80 -35.07 4.41
N SER A 19 -13.39 -36.35 4.41
CA SER A 19 -12.00 -36.75 4.16
C SER A 19 -11.59 -36.71 2.68
N GLY A 20 -12.53 -36.52 1.75
CA GLY A 20 -12.26 -36.49 0.30
C GLY A 20 -11.91 -35.12 -0.28
N VAL A 21 -12.12 -34.02 0.47
CA VAL A 21 -11.95 -32.65 -0.04
C VAL A 21 -10.48 -32.22 -0.09
N VAL A 22 -9.59 -32.86 0.67
CA VAL A 22 -8.15 -32.58 0.63
C VAL A 22 -7.45 -33.53 -0.34
N LYS A 23 -7.84 -33.50 -1.62
CA LYS A 23 -6.95 -33.98 -2.68
C LYS A 23 -5.78 -32.99 -2.70
N ARG A 24 -4.69 -33.30 -1.97
CA ARG A 24 -3.41 -32.59 -2.10
C ARG A 24 -3.08 -32.56 -3.59
N ARG A 25 -3.32 -31.42 -4.24
CA ARG A 25 -2.76 -31.17 -5.56
C ARG A 25 -1.26 -31.25 -5.34
N THR A 26 -0.63 -32.31 -5.84
CA THR A 26 0.82 -32.38 -5.96
C THR A 26 1.26 -31.06 -6.58
N GLY A 27 2.03 -30.26 -5.85
CA GLY A 27 2.45 -28.95 -6.32
C GLY A 27 3.14 -29.11 -7.66
N VAL A 28 2.47 -28.67 -8.74
CA VAL A 28 3.07 -28.64 -10.07
C VAL A 28 4.13 -27.56 -10.00
N ARG A 29 5.40 -27.98 -10.04
CA ARG A 29 6.53 -27.06 -10.05
C ARG A 29 6.69 -26.53 -11.47
N ASN A 30 6.05 -25.41 -11.79
CA ASN A 30 6.24 -24.68 -13.05
C ASN A 30 7.60 -23.94 -13.07
N ALA A 31 8.66 -24.54 -12.55
CA ALA A 31 9.97 -23.91 -12.37
C ALA A 31 10.80 -23.85 -13.66
N GLY A 32 10.34 -24.49 -14.74
CA GLY A 32 11.01 -24.53 -16.04
C GLY A 32 10.09 -24.16 -17.20
N GLY A 33 9.03 -23.38 -16.96
CA GLY A 33 8.17 -22.88 -18.02
C GLY A 33 8.87 -21.85 -18.91
N GLU A 34 8.45 -21.79 -20.17
CA GLU A 34 8.82 -20.76 -21.14
C GLU A 34 8.88 -19.38 -20.48
N VAL A 35 10.04 -18.73 -20.55
CA VAL A 35 10.26 -17.44 -19.89
C VAL A 35 9.35 -16.42 -20.59
N HIS A 36 8.49 -15.74 -19.82
CA HIS A 36 7.53 -14.76 -20.33
C HIS A 36 8.17 -13.64 -21.18
N ILE A 37 9.47 -13.41 -21.03
CA ILE A 37 10.28 -12.45 -21.78
C ILE A 37 11.59 -13.16 -22.16
N GLU A 38 11.85 -13.31 -23.46
CA GLU A 38 13.08 -13.97 -23.92
C GLU A 38 14.32 -13.11 -23.62
N PRO A 39 15.43 -13.72 -23.14
CA PRO A 39 16.67 -13.00 -22.91
C PRO A 39 17.29 -12.58 -24.25
N ARG A 40 17.48 -11.26 -24.45
CA ARG A 40 18.14 -10.69 -25.64
C ARG A 40 19.53 -10.17 -25.28
N TYR A 41 20.51 -10.36 -26.17
CA TYR A 41 21.89 -9.89 -25.97
C TYR A 41 22.17 -8.59 -26.73
N ARG A 42 22.70 -7.56 -26.04
CA ARG A 42 23.06 -6.23 -26.59
C ARG A 42 21.92 -5.50 -27.33
N GLN A 43 20.68 -5.90 -27.10
CA GLN A 43 19.47 -5.30 -27.65
C GLN A 43 18.58 -4.83 -26.52
N MET A 44 17.64 -3.93 -26.82
CA MET A 44 16.63 -3.52 -25.84
C MET A 44 15.76 -4.72 -25.46
N VAL A 45 15.44 -4.81 -24.16
CA VAL A 45 14.62 -5.88 -23.59
C VAL A 45 13.18 -5.73 -24.10
N GLU A 46 12.53 -6.84 -24.40
CA GLU A 46 11.11 -6.83 -24.71
C GLU A 46 10.30 -6.44 -23.47
N THR A 47 9.37 -5.51 -23.66
CA THR A 47 8.48 -5.05 -22.60
C THR A 47 7.06 -5.37 -23.03
N THR A 48 6.24 -5.82 -22.08
CA THR A 48 4.86 -6.14 -22.40
C THR A 48 4.02 -4.87 -22.39
N LYS A 49 3.00 -4.80 -23.28
CA LYS A 49 2.10 -3.63 -23.34
C LYS A 49 1.41 -3.37 -22.00
N SER A 50 1.11 -4.43 -21.24
CA SER A 50 0.49 -4.31 -19.93
C SER A 50 1.43 -3.71 -18.88
N GLN A 51 2.74 -3.96 -18.96
CA GLN A 51 3.74 -3.30 -18.10
C GLN A 51 3.78 -1.80 -18.38
N HIS A 52 3.81 -1.39 -19.64
CA HIS A 52 3.78 0.03 -20.03
C HIS A 52 2.53 0.74 -19.51
N ILE A 53 1.34 0.18 -19.76
CA ILE A 53 0.08 0.78 -19.31
C ILE A 53 0.04 0.92 -17.78
N LYS A 54 0.51 -0.09 -17.05
CA LYS A 54 0.57 -0.04 -15.58
C LYS A 54 1.55 1.02 -15.09
N ALA A 55 2.71 1.14 -15.75
CA ALA A 55 3.72 2.14 -15.40
C ALA A 55 3.19 3.56 -15.64
N GLU A 56 2.55 3.80 -16.78
CA GLU A 56 1.93 5.09 -17.11
C GLU A 56 0.79 5.43 -16.15
N LEU A 57 -0.08 4.47 -15.81
CA LEU A 57 -1.15 4.68 -14.83
C LEU A 57 -0.60 5.03 -13.45
N LEU A 58 0.43 4.33 -12.99
CA LEU A 58 1.04 4.61 -11.68
C LEU A 58 1.76 5.97 -11.68
N GLY A 59 2.51 6.28 -12.74
CA GLY A 59 3.18 7.57 -12.88
C GLY A 59 2.20 8.73 -12.98
N GLY A 60 1.12 8.56 -13.75
CA GLY A 60 0.03 9.53 -13.85
C GLY A 60 -0.72 9.70 -12.53
N PHE A 61 -0.99 8.60 -11.81
CA PHE A 61 -1.62 8.66 -10.49
C PHE A 61 -0.73 9.37 -9.46
N MET A 62 0.58 9.13 -9.47
CA MET A 62 1.53 9.83 -8.62
C MET A 62 1.48 11.35 -8.84
N TRP A 63 1.57 11.80 -10.09
CA TRP A 63 1.50 13.23 -10.42
C TRP A 63 0.13 13.84 -10.14
N PHE A 64 -0.94 13.12 -10.46
CA PHE A 64 -2.30 13.52 -10.09
C PHE A 64 -2.40 13.73 -8.58
N TRP A 65 -1.87 12.80 -7.77
CA TRP A 65 -1.92 12.88 -6.32
C TRP A 65 -1.16 14.10 -5.78
N ILE A 66 0.03 14.38 -6.31
CA ILE A 66 0.84 15.56 -5.95
C ILE A 66 0.06 16.85 -6.25
N LEU A 67 -0.47 16.99 -7.47
CA LEU A 67 -1.20 18.20 -7.87
C LEU A 67 -2.51 18.35 -7.10
N TRP A 68 -3.21 17.24 -6.85
CA TRP A 68 -4.44 17.23 -6.07
C TRP A 68 -4.19 17.68 -4.63
N HIS A 69 -3.19 17.13 -3.95
CA HIS A 69 -2.82 17.54 -2.59
C HIS A 69 -2.31 18.97 -2.55
N PHE A 70 -1.52 19.39 -3.53
CA PHE A 70 -1.04 20.76 -3.61
C PHE A 70 -2.19 21.77 -3.74
N TRP A 71 -3.29 21.39 -4.41
CA TRP A 71 -4.48 22.24 -4.49
C TRP A 71 -5.36 22.18 -3.23
N HIS A 72 -5.50 21.01 -2.58
CA HIS A 72 -6.35 20.87 -1.38
C HIS A 72 -5.68 21.33 -0.08
N GLU A 73 -4.36 21.14 0.03
CA GLU A 73 -3.57 21.43 1.23
C GLU A 73 -2.29 22.19 0.86
N PRO A 74 -2.41 23.40 0.26
CA PRO A 74 -1.25 24.20 -0.12
C PRO A 74 -0.43 24.65 1.11
N ASP A 75 -1.08 24.77 2.26
CA ASP A 75 -0.48 25.25 3.51
C ASP A 75 0.63 24.33 4.02
N ALA A 76 0.59 23.03 3.71
CA ALA A 76 1.66 22.10 4.07
C ALA A 76 2.98 22.40 3.34
N VAL A 77 2.91 23.06 2.18
CA VAL A 77 4.07 23.45 1.38
C VAL A 77 4.47 24.91 1.65
N PHE A 78 3.51 25.82 1.72
CA PHE A 78 3.77 27.25 1.92
C PHE A 78 3.94 27.65 3.38
N GLY A 79 3.51 26.81 4.31
CA GLY A 79 3.46 27.09 5.75
C GLY A 79 2.05 27.49 6.18
N HIS A 80 1.61 26.91 7.30
CA HIS A 80 0.28 27.18 7.88
C HIS A 80 0.17 28.56 8.52
N PHE A 81 1.29 29.15 8.95
CA PHE A 81 1.32 30.40 9.69
C PHE A 81 2.27 31.40 9.05
N PRO A 82 1.90 32.69 8.99
CA PRO A 82 2.81 33.73 8.55
C PRO A 82 3.99 33.82 9.51
N TYR A 83 5.20 33.96 8.96
CA TYR A 83 6.40 34.15 9.76
C TYR A 83 6.40 35.58 10.34
N PRO A 84 6.48 35.76 11.67
CA PRO A 84 6.49 37.09 12.27
C PRO A 84 7.80 37.82 11.93
N ASP A 85 7.70 39.11 11.62
CA ASP A 85 8.87 39.97 11.43
C ASP A 85 9.41 40.41 12.81
N PRO A 86 10.64 40.01 13.20
CA PRO A 86 11.21 40.34 14.50
C PRO A 86 11.42 41.83 14.73
N SER A 87 11.52 42.63 13.66
CA SER A 87 11.72 44.09 13.76
C SER A 87 10.47 44.85 14.19
N GLN A 88 9.30 44.22 14.13
CA GLN A 88 8.03 44.80 14.56
C GLN A 88 7.74 44.55 16.05
N TRP A 89 8.60 43.79 16.73
CA TRP A 89 8.48 43.58 18.18
C TRP A 89 8.87 44.85 18.92
N THR A 90 8.02 45.25 19.85
CA THR A 90 8.26 46.47 20.61
C THR A 90 9.36 46.25 21.65
N ASP A 91 10.17 47.29 21.89
CA ASP A 91 11.23 47.24 22.91
C ASP A 91 10.68 46.94 24.31
N GLU A 92 9.42 47.31 24.58
CA GLU A 92 8.69 46.95 25.82
C GLU A 92 8.43 45.45 25.95
N GLU A 93 8.05 44.77 24.86
CA GLU A 93 7.85 43.30 24.84
C GLU A 93 9.18 42.55 24.89
N LEU A 94 10.24 43.15 24.35
CA LEU A 94 11.60 42.60 24.37
C LEU A 94 12.35 42.93 25.67
N GLY A 95 11.79 43.79 26.53
CA GLY A 95 12.40 44.20 27.78
C GLY A 95 13.70 45.00 27.59
N ILE A 96 13.83 45.69 26.47
CA ILE A 96 14.98 46.54 26.16
C ILE A 96 14.73 47.90 26.83
N PRO A 97 15.53 48.28 27.86
CA PRO A 97 15.37 49.58 28.49
C PRO A 97 15.67 50.71 27.49
N PRO A 98 14.94 51.84 27.53
CA PRO A 98 15.26 52.99 26.71
C PRO A 98 16.68 53.46 27.06
N GLU A 99 17.50 53.74 26.05
CA GLU A 99 18.82 54.33 26.33
C GLU A 99 18.63 55.73 26.90
N ASP A 100 19.12 55.94 28.12
CA ASP A 100 19.12 57.24 28.79
C ASP A 100 19.96 58.21 27.93
N GLU A 101 19.33 59.23 27.33
CA GLU A 101 20.03 60.29 26.58
C GLU A 101 20.97 61.06 27.53
N GLU A 102 22.29 60.94 27.32
CA GLU A 102 23.35 61.70 28.00
C GLU A 102 23.57 63.09 27.38
#